data_AF-A0A7Y3NQI3-F1
#
_entry.id   AF-A0A7Y3NQI3-F1
#
_cell.length_a   1.000
_cell.length_b   1.000
_cell.length_c   1.000
_cell.angle_alpha   90.00
_cell.angle_beta   90.00
_cell.angle_gamma   90.00
#
_symmetry.space_group_name_H-M   'P 1'
#
loop_
_entity.id
_entity.type
_entity.pdbx_description
1 polymer ?
#
loop_
_entity_poly.entity_id
_entity_poly.type
_entity_poly.pdbx_seq_one_letter_code
_entity_poly.pdbx_strand_id
1 'polypeptide(L)'
;MFEISFSELLVIMVVALVVIGPERLPKVARTMGLLWGRAQRYVNGVKADIERDMAMEEFRQLKEKVQAEAEAAQRSVKQLDRHLEHEVQQLNATVVEPLQEIKQQAQLPLPPATAATESAPATPAQS
;
A
#
# COMPACT_ATOMS: atom_id res chain seq x y z
N MET A 1 -24.60 21.72 -3.90
CA MET A 1 -25.83 22.54 -4.02
C MET A 1 -26.60 22.69 -2.71
N PHE A 2 -25.95 22.63 -1.54
CA PHE A 2 -26.56 22.97 -0.24
C PHE A 2 -25.45 23.49 0.69
N GLU A 3 -24.96 24.70 0.41
CA GLU A 3 -24.07 25.42 1.31
C GLU A 3 -24.96 26.19 2.29
N ILE A 4 -25.54 25.51 3.29
CA ILE A 4 -26.31 26.20 4.33
C ILE A 4 -25.34 27.10 5.08
N SER A 5 -25.42 28.39 4.77
CA SER A 5 -24.58 29.40 5.41
C SER A 5 -25.13 29.72 6.79
N PHE A 6 -24.26 30.16 7.70
CA PHE A 6 -24.67 30.53 9.07
C PHE A 6 -25.81 31.58 9.07
N SER A 7 -25.80 32.50 8.10
CA SER A 7 -26.85 33.49 7.88
C SER A 7 -28.22 32.86 7.57
N GLU A 8 -28.29 31.85 6.70
CA GLU A 8 -29.54 31.17 6.34
C GLU A 8 -30.12 30.39 7.52
N LEU A 9 -29.27 29.73 8.31
CA LEU A 9 -29.70 29.04 9.53
C LEU A 9 -30.35 30.03 10.53
N LEU A 10 -29.78 31.23 10.66
CA LEU A 10 -30.30 32.28 11.54
C LEU A 10 -31.67 32.79 11.06
N VAL A 11 -31.83 33.00 9.76
CA VAL A 11 -33.13 33.38 9.16
C VAL A 11 -34.18 32.30 9.42
N ILE A 12 -33.84 31.02 9.21
CA ILE A 12 -34.75 29.90 9.48
C ILE A 12 -35.13 29.85 10.97
N MET A 13 -34.18 30.08 11.88
CA MET A 13 -34.47 30.17 13.31
C MET A 13 -35.47 31.27 13.65
N VAL A 14 -35.30 32.48 13.09
CA VAL A 14 -36.24 33.58 13.30
C VAL A 14 -37.62 33.24 12.77
N VAL A 15 -37.71 32.72 11.54
CA VAL A 15 -39.00 32.31 10.93
C VAL A 15 -39.67 31.23 11.77
N ALA A 16 -38.92 30.22 12.23
CA ALA A 16 -39.44 29.17 13.08
C ALA A 16 -40.00 29.72 14.40
N LEU A 17 -39.32 30.68 15.02
CA LEU A 17 -39.81 31.35 16.24
C LEU A 17 -41.10 32.14 15.99
N VAL A 18 -41.25 32.78 14.83
CA VAL A 18 -42.46 33.55 14.50
C VAL A 18 -43.65 32.63 14.19
N VAL A 19 -43.42 31.60 13.37
CA VAL A 19 -44.50 30.71 12.88
C VAL A 19 -44.96 29.74 13.97
N ILE A 20 -44.01 29.09 14.66
CA ILE A 20 -44.30 28.09 15.68
C ILE A 20 -44.49 28.77 17.05
N GLY A 21 -43.78 29.87 17.30
CA GLY A 21 -43.74 30.54 18.60
C GLY A 21 -42.53 30.11 19.44
N PRO A 22 -41.89 31.04 20.17
CA PRO A 22 -40.70 30.76 21.00
C PRO A 22 -40.95 29.75 22.12
N GLU A 23 -42.19 29.64 22.61
CA GLU A 23 -42.55 28.70 23.67
C GLU A 23 -42.82 27.28 23.14
N ARG A 24 -43.21 27.14 21.86
CA ARG A 24 -43.63 25.86 21.28
C ARG A 24 -42.50 25.16 20.53
N LEU A 25 -41.59 25.91 19.91
CA LEU A 25 -40.39 25.36 19.25
C LEU A 25 -39.58 24.43 20.17
N PRO A 26 -39.22 24.79 21.42
CA PRO A 26 -38.47 23.90 22.30
C PRO A 26 -39.26 22.64 22.68
N LYS A 27 -40.59 22.72 22.75
CA LYS A 27 -41.45 21.57 23.03
C LYS A 27 -41.43 20.58 21.86
N VAL A 28 -41.55 21.07 20.63
CA VAL A 28 -41.48 20.24 19.41
C VAL A 28 -40.08 19.63 19.24
N ALA A 29 -39.02 20.41 19.43
CA ALA A 29 -37.64 19.92 19.35
C ALA A 29 -37.37 18.81 20.36
N ARG A 30 -37.88 18.93 21.61
CA ARG A 30 -37.78 17.88 22.63
C ARG A 30 -38.52 16.62 22.21
N THR A 31 -39.75 16.73 21.71
CA THR A 31 -40.53 15.57 21.27
C THR A 31 -39.88 14.87 20.07
N MET A 32 -39.47 15.63 19.06
CA MET A 32 -38.73 15.11 17.90
C MET A 32 -37.41 14.46 18.31
N GLY A 33 -36.65 15.09 19.21
CA GLY A 33 -35.40 14.54 19.73
C GLY A 33 -35.58 13.25 20.53
N LEU A 34 -36.65 13.15 21.33
CA LEU A 34 -36.99 11.92 22.06
C LEU A 34 -37.35 10.78 21.09
N LEU A 35 -38.14 11.07 20.06
CA LEU A 35 -38.52 10.08 19.03
C LEU A 35 -37.31 9.64 18.21
N TRP A 36 -36.46 10.58 17.79
CA TRP A 36 -35.23 10.29 17.08
C TRP A 36 -34.26 9.47 17.92
N GLY A 37 -34.07 9.84 19.19
CA GLY A 37 -33.23 9.09 20.12
C GLY A 37 -33.75 7.68 20.40
N ARG A 38 -35.08 7.50 20.43
CA ARG A 38 -35.70 6.18 20.59
C ARG A 38 -35.57 5.34 19.32
N ALA A 39 -35.76 5.94 18.15
CA ALA A 39 -35.55 5.28 16.86
C ALA A 39 -34.09 4.85 16.69
N GLN A 40 -33.14 5.72 17.04
CA GLN A 40 -31.71 5.40 17.01
C GLN A 40 -31.37 4.23 17.96
N ARG A 41 -31.94 4.19 19.16
CA ARG A 41 -31.78 3.03 20.07
C ARG A 41 -32.39 1.75 19.50
N TYR A 42 -33.55 1.84 18.85
CA TYR A 42 -34.19 0.69 18.24
C TYR A 42 -33.34 0.14 17.09
N VAL A 43 -32.85 1.01 16.21
CA VAL A 43 -31.93 0.63 15.13
C VAL A 43 -30.65 0.01 15.70
N ASN A 44 -30.07 0.57 16.77
CA ASN A 44 -28.89 0.01 17.40
C ASN A 44 -29.16 -1.34 18.10
N GLY A 45 -30.33 -1.52 18.71
CA GLY A 45 -30.74 -2.80 19.32
C GLY A 45 -30.96 -3.88 18.26
N VAL A 46 -31.67 -3.55 17.18
CA VAL A 46 -31.88 -4.45 16.03
C VAL A 46 -30.56 -4.76 15.33
N LYS A 47 -29.65 -3.78 15.19
CA LYS A 47 -28.30 -4.04 14.69
C LYS A 47 -27.53 -4.99 15.61
N ALA A 48 -27.64 -4.87 16.93
CA ALA A 48 -26.98 -5.78 17.87
C ALA A 48 -27.58 -7.20 17.82
N ASP A 49 -28.89 -7.32 17.64
CA ASP A 49 -29.59 -8.60 17.45
C ASP A 49 -29.24 -9.22 16.08
N ILE A 50 -29.14 -8.41 15.03
CA ILE A 50 -28.72 -8.83 13.68
C ILE A 50 -27.23 -9.17 13.65
N GLU A 51 -26.36 -8.42 14.33
CA GLU A 51 -24.94 -8.73 14.51
C GLU A 51 -24.76 -10.06 15.26
N ARG A 52 -25.69 -10.44 16.15
CA ARG A 52 -25.65 -11.75 16.81
C ARG A 52 -25.75 -12.91 15.80
N ASP A 53 -26.48 -12.73 14.71
CA ASP A 53 -26.70 -13.75 13.67
C ASP A 53 -25.82 -13.56 12.42
N MET A 54 -25.48 -12.33 12.02
CA MET A 54 -24.68 -11.99 10.84
C MET A 54 -23.20 -11.71 11.13
N ALA A 55 -22.80 -11.31 12.34
CA ALA A 55 -21.38 -11.01 12.61
C ALA A 55 -20.51 -12.27 12.53
N MET A 56 -21.07 -13.46 12.74
CA MET A 56 -20.35 -14.71 12.53
C MET A 56 -20.09 -14.98 11.03
N GLU A 57 -20.90 -14.43 10.13
CA GLU A 57 -20.79 -14.66 8.69
C GLU A 57 -19.88 -13.62 8.02
N GLU A 58 -19.97 -12.34 8.40
CA GLU A 58 -19.05 -11.31 7.89
C GLU A 58 -17.61 -11.50 8.41
N PHE A 59 -17.42 -11.82 9.69
CA PHE A 59 -16.07 -12.16 10.19
C PHE A 59 -15.51 -13.43 9.54
N ARG A 60 -16.37 -14.40 9.20
CA ARG A 60 -15.95 -15.62 8.53
C ARG A 60 -15.56 -15.37 7.08
N GLN A 61 -16.35 -14.59 6.34
CA GLN A 61 -16.00 -14.15 4.99
C GLN A 61 -14.73 -13.28 4.98
N LEU A 62 -14.55 -12.40 5.98
CA LEU A 62 -13.33 -11.60 6.10
C LEU A 62 -12.11 -12.47 6.40
N LYS A 63 -12.23 -13.46 7.30
CA LYS A 63 -11.16 -14.44 7.56
C LYS A 63 -10.82 -15.27 6.31
N GLU A 64 -11.82 -15.73 5.57
CA GLU A 64 -11.63 -16.50 4.33
C GLU A 64 -10.89 -15.68 3.27
N LYS A 65 -11.27 -14.41 3.08
CA LYS A 65 -10.57 -13.48 2.17
C LYS A 65 -9.13 -13.25 2.58
N VAL A 66 -8.89 -12.95 3.86
CA VAL A 66 -7.54 -12.74 4.40
C VAL A 66 -6.68 -14.00 4.27
N GLN A 67 -7.26 -15.18 4.50
CA GLN A 67 -6.54 -16.45 4.40
C GLN A 67 -6.20 -16.78 2.94
N ALA A 68 -7.13 -16.56 2.00
CA ALA A 68 -6.89 -16.71 0.57
C ALA A 68 -5.82 -15.74 0.06
N GLU A 69 -5.84 -14.48 0.50
CA GLU A 69 -4.81 -13.48 0.17
C GLU A 69 -3.45 -13.84 0.76
N ALA A 70 -3.41 -14.32 2.00
CA ALA A 70 -2.18 -14.77 2.64
C ALA A 70 -1.57 -15.99 1.92
N GLU A 71 -2.38 -16.96 1.50
CA GLU A 71 -1.91 -18.09 0.68
C GLU A 71 -1.39 -17.63 -0.68
N ALA A 72 -2.08 -16.70 -1.35
CA ALA A 72 -1.61 -16.14 -2.61
C ALA A 72 -0.28 -15.40 -2.43
N ALA A 73 -0.14 -14.60 -1.38
CA ALA A 73 1.11 -13.91 -1.04
C ALA A 73 2.24 -14.91 -0.75
N GLN A 74 1.99 -15.98 0.02
CA GLN A 74 2.98 -17.02 0.29
C GLN A 74 3.41 -17.75 -1.00
N ARG A 75 2.49 -18.03 -1.92
CA ARG A 75 2.82 -18.63 -3.21
C ARG A 75 3.69 -17.71 -4.06
N SER A 76 3.37 -16.42 -4.09
CA SER A 76 4.16 -15.42 -4.80
C SER A 76 5.57 -15.28 -4.21
N VAL A 77 5.70 -15.27 -2.88
CA VAL A 77 7.02 -15.25 -2.20
C VAL A 77 7.81 -16.51 -2.52
N LYS A 78 7.22 -17.71 -2.40
CA LYS A 78 7.89 -18.98 -2.77
C LYS A 78 8.27 -19.06 -4.25
N GLN A 79 7.51 -18.44 -5.13
CA GLN A 79 7.87 -18.35 -6.56
C GLN A 79 9.04 -17.40 -6.75
N LEU A 80 9.03 -16.25 -6.08
CA LEU A 80 10.12 -15.28 -6.13
C LEU A 80 11.42 -15.87 -5.58
N ASP A 81 11.39 -16.56 -4.44
CA ASP A 81 12.55 -17.24 -3.88
C ASP A 81 13.14 -18.27 -4.85
N ARG A 82 12.30 -19.10 -5.47
CA ARG A 82 12.75 -20.07 -6.49
C ARG A 82 13.34 -19.37 -7.72
N HIS A 83 12.74 -18.28 -8.17
CA HIS A 83 13.26 -17.52 -9.31
C HIS A 83 14.61 -16.88 -8.99
N LEU A 84 14.76 -16.33 -7.79
CA LEU A 84 16.03 -15.77 -7.31
C LEU A 84 17.10 -16.86 -7.18
N GLU A 85 16.78 -18.03 -6.61
CA GLU A 85 17.72 -19.15 -6.55
C GLU A 85 18.17 -19.58 -7.96
N HIS A 86 17.22 -19.71 -8.90
CA HIS A 86 17.54 -20.06 -10.28
C HIS A 86 18.37 -18.98 -10.99
N GLU A 87 18.06 -17.70 -10.79
CA GLU A 87 18.79 -16.58 -11.38
C GLU A 87 20.19 -16.46 -10.79
N VAL A 88 20.35 -16.58 -9.46
CA VAL A 88 21.66 -16.61 -8.79
C VAL A 88 22.50 -17.79 -9.27
N GLN A 89 21.90 -18.96 -9.46
CA GLN A 89 22.62 -20.15 -9.92
C GLN A 89 23.01 -20.04 -11.41
N GLN A 90 22.16 -19.43 -12.24
CA GLN A 90 22.48 -19.12 -13.64
C GLN A 90 23.53 -18.03 -13.76
N LEU A 91 23.47 -16.97 -12.95
CA LEU A 91 24.49 -15.94 -12.90
C LEU A 91 25.82 -16.51 -12.43
N ASN A 92 25.82 -17.39 -11.41
CA ASN A 92 27.04 -18.05 -10.98
C ASN A 92 27.61 -18.98 -12.06
N ALA A 93 26.78 -19.75 -12.78
CA ALA A 93 27.24 -20.56 -13.91
C ALA A 93 27.79 -19.68 -15.06
N THR A 94 27.05 -18.64 -15.45
CA THR A 94 27.40 -17.72 -16.53
C THR A 94 28.58 -16.81 -16.19
N VAL A 95 28.89 -16.56 -14.92
CA VAL A 95 30.06 -15.78 -14.48
C VAL A 95 31.26 -16.71 -14.23
N VAL A 96 31.06 -17.90 -13.67
CA VAL A 96 32.17 -18.82 -13.35
C VAL A 96 32.71 -19.55 -14.59
N GLU A 97 31.87 -19.92 -15.56
CA GLU A 97 32.30 -20.57 -16.80
C GLU A 97 33.27 -19.71 -17.65
N PRO A 98 32.93 -18.46 -18.04
CA PRO A 98 33.85 -17.65 -18.85
C PRO A 98 35.09 -17.19 -18.06
N LEU A 99 35.01 -17.04 -16.73
CA LEU A 99 36.18 -16.75 -15.91
C LEU A 99 37.16 -17.92 -15.83
N GLN A 100 36.67 -19.16 -15.93
CA GLN A 100 37.51 -20.36 -16.02
C GLN A 100 38.15 -20.49 -17.40
N GLU A 101 37.42 -20.21 -18.49
CA GLU A 101 37.99 -20.17 -19.85
C GLU A 101 39.07 -19.10 -20.00
N ILE A 102 38.87 -17.91 -19.42
CA ILE A 102 39.88 -16.82 -19.42
C ILE A 102 41.13 -17.20 -18.62
N LYS A 103 40.97 -17.88 -17.45
CA LYS A 103 42.12 -18.39 -16.68
C LYS A 103 42.87 -19.50 -17.42
N GLN A 104 42.15 -20.38 -18.12
CA GLN A 104 42.75 -21.48 -18.89
C GLN A 104 43.51 -20.95 -20.13
N GLN A 105 43.01 -19.89 -20.77
CA GLN A 105 43.67 -19.23 -21.90
C GLN A 105 44.85 -18.34 -21.49
N ALA A 106 44.90 -17.86 -20.24
CA ALA A 106 46.03 -17.10 -19.70
C ALA A 106 47.24 -17.98 -19.29
N GLN A 107 47.14 -19.31 -19.44
CA GLN A 107 48.13 -20.27 -18.93
C GLN A 107 48.90 -21.04 -20.04
N LEU A 108 49.02 -20.50 -21.26
CA LEU A 108 50.00 -21.00 -22.22
C LEU A 108 51.40 -20.38 -21.98
N PRO A 109 52.46 -21.19 -21.91
CA PRO A 109 53.81 -20.72 -21.64
C PRO A 109 54.57 -20.34 -22.93
N LEU A 110 55.68 -19.61 -22.72
CA LEU A 110 56.94 -19.49 -23.51
C LEU A 110 57.28 -18.02 -23.87
N PRO A 111 58.56 -17.65 -24.06
CA PRO A 111 59.81 -17.98 -23.35
C PRO A 111 60.62 -16.67 -23.01
N PRO A 112 61.84 -16.74 -22.43
CA PRO A 112 62.59 -15.56 -21.98
C PRO A 112 63.47 -14.99 -23.10
N ALA A 113 63.39 -13.68 -23.37
CA ALA A 113 64.40 -12.97 -24.17
C ALA A 113 64.53 -11.52 -23.69
N THR A 114 65.43 -11.36 -22.73
CA THR A 114 66.34 -10.25 -22.51
C THR A 114 66.35 -9.13 -23.56
N ALA A 115 66.16 -7.92 -23.04
CA ALA A 115 66.79 -6.65 -23.42
C ALA A 115 66.85 -6.22 -24.90
N ALA A 116 66.11 -5.15 -25.19
CA ALA A 116 66.71 -4.01 -25.87
C ALA A 116 66.19 -2.73 -25.19
N THR A 117 67.01 -2.23 -24.29
CA THR A 117 67.09 -0.79 -23.97
C THR A 117 67.25 -0.03 -25.28
N GLU A 118 66.33 0.86 -25.63
CA GLU A 118 66.73 2.09 -26.32
C GLU A 118 65.71 3.22 -26.10
N SER A 119 66.21 4.23 -25.37
CA SER A 119 66.03 5.66 -25.62
C SER A 119 64.63 6.30 -25.60
N ALA A 120 64.35 6.97 -24.48
CA ALA A 120 63.77 8.32 -24.48
C ALA A 120 64.66 9.30 -25.30
N PRO A 121 64.30 10.58 -25.58
CA PRO A 121 63.10 11.35 -25.23
C PRO A 121 62.55 12.20 -26.41
N ALA A 122 61.57 13.08 -26.13
CA ALA A 122 61.48 14.49 -26.59
C ALA A 122 60.12 14.92 -27.15
N THR A 123 59.39 15.66 -26.29
CA THR A 123 58.58 16.85 -26.60
C THR A 123 59.26 17.75 -27.66
N PRO A 124 58.51 18.36 -28.59
CA PRO A 124 58.07 19.77 -28.41
C PRO A 124 56.64 20.02 -28.96
N ALA A 125 55.80 20.76 -28.23
CA ALA A 125 55.54 22.21 -28.35
C ALA A 125 54.40 22.59 -29.33
N GLN A 126 53.34 23.14 -28.70
CA GLN A 126 52.63 24.38 -29.02
C GLN A 126 51.97 24.61 -30.40
N SER A 127 50.68 24.98 -30.32
CA SER A 127 50.02 26.04 -31.10
C SER A 127 49.01 26.74 -30.21
#